data_AF-A0A3C0XYM9-F1
#
_entry.id   AF-A0A3C0XYM9-F1
#
_cell.length_a   1.000
_cell.length_b   1.000
_cell.length_c   1.000
_cell.angle_alpha   90.00
_cell.angle_beta   90.00
_cell.angle_gamma   90.00
#
_symmetry.space_group_name_H-M   'P 1'
#
loop_
_entity.id
_entity.type
_entity.pdbx_description
1 polymer ?
#
loop_
_entity_poly.entity_id
_entity_poly.type
_entity_poly.pdbx_seq_one_letter_code
_entity_poly.pdbx_strand_id
1 'polypeptide(L)'
;MLKDWIKGEKPGDEEMTARLQKAREQLNGMQMAIKEKKLPVLVIFDGWGGAGKGSVMGKVIKNLDPRFYKTETLSKPSEDELRKPFLYRYFVRIPEAGKFSFFDGSWMDEVTKNKLSGKINGEDYHRQLISIKRFERQLSDNGYLVVKFFFHISKSEQKQRLKDLADSKSTAWRVEKWDLWQNKHYDKCVDVYDEYLEATNQFIAPWYFVDSKNRKWAELQVTELLVKSIEIALQNTGHAAAVLQNTFPLKQMPKLADIALDKKISDEKYDSELKELQSKLADLHNRIYHAKIPVVVAYEGWDAAGKGGNIKRLTAALDPRGFEVHPIASPEPHEKNRHYLWRFWTRLPKDGHIAIFDRTWYGRVMVERLEGFC
;
A
#
# COMPACT_ATOMS: atom_id res chain seq x y z
N MET A 1 -20.09 -11.93 0.70
CA MET A 1 -19.56 -11.86 -0.70
C MET A 1 -19.10 -13.20 -1.30
N LEU A 2 -18.12 -13.87 -0.70
CA LEU A 2 -17.60 -15.17 -1.13
C LEU A 2 -18.62 -16.30 -0.93
N LYS A 3 -19.42 -16.24 0.15
CA LYS A 3 -20.46 -17.25 0.45
C LYS A 3 -21.61 -17.25 -0.57
N ASP A 4 -21.92 -16.08 -1.11
CA ASP A 4 -23.01 -15.86 -2.07
C ASP A 4 -22.50 -15.77 -3.52
N TRP A 5 -21.23 -16.09 -3.75
CA TRP A 5 -20.62 -15.91 -5.06
C TRP A 5 -21.11 -16.95 -6.05
N ILE A 6 -21.81 -16.48 -7.09
CA ILE A 6 -22.24 -17.30 -8.22
C ILE A 6 -21.10 -17.39 -9.22
N LYS A 7 -20.62 -18.61 -9.45
CA LYS A 7 -19.55 -18.89 -10.42
C LYS A 7 -20.06 -18.67 -11.84
N GLY A 8 -19.26 -17.97 -12.64
CA GLY A 8 -19.50 -17.87 -14.08
C GLY A 8 -19.35 -19.23 -14.76
N GLU A 9 -20.09 -19.41 -15.85
CA GLU A 9 -19.99 -20.62 -16.67
C GLU A 9 -18.63 -20.67 -17.38
N LYS A 10 -17.93 -21.81 -17.28
CA LYS A 10 -16.66 -22.02 -17.97
C LYS A 10 -16.94 -22.26 -19.45
N PRO A 11 -16.39 -21.45 -20.37
CA PRO A 11 -16.51 -21.69 -21.79
C PRO A 11 -15.96 -23.04 -22.25
N GLY A 12 -16.34 -23.45 -23.45
CA GLY A 12 -15.70 -24.56 -24.18
C GLY A 12 -14.21 -24.29 -24.41
N ASP A 13 -13.40 -25.34 -24.57
CA ASP A 13 -11.94 -25.19 -24.60
C ASP A 13 -11.41 -24.42 -25.82
N GLU A 14 -12.08 -24.55 -26.98
CA GLU A 14 -11.80 -23.78 -28.20
C GLU A 14 -12.13 -22.30 -28.01
N GLU A 15 -13.36 -22.00 -27.54
CA GLU A 15 -13.80 -20.64 -27.24
C GLU A 15 -12.87 -19.95 -26.23
N MET A 16 -12.48 -20.68 -25.19
CA MET A 16 -11.54 -20.18 -24.19
C MET A 16 -10.17 -19.87 -24.77
N THR A 17 -9.69 -20.65 -25.76
CA THR A 17 -8.43 -20.37 -26.47
C THR A 17 -8.54 -19.08 -27.27
N ALA A 18 -9.60 -18.96 -28.08
CA ALA A 18 -9.81 -17.81 -28.94
C ALA A 18 -9.96 -16.51 -28.13
N ARG A 19 -10.78 -16.54 -27.07
CA ARG A 19 -10.97 -15.40 -26.17
C ARG A 19 -9.69 -15.04 -25.43
N LEU A 20 -8.92 -16.02 -24.96
CA LEU A 20 -7.66 -15.75 -24.27
C LEU A 20 -6.62 -15.13 -25.21
N GLN A 21 -6.54 -15.61 -26.46
CA GLN A 21 -5.67 -15.01 -27.46
C GLN A 21 -6.05 -13.53 -27.71
N LYS A 22 -7.33 -13.26 -27.96
CA LYS A 22 -7.85 -11.90 -28.16
C LYS A 22 -7.54 -10.99 -26.95
N ALA A 23 -7.81 -11.46 -25.73
CA ALA A 23 -7.57 -10.69 -24.53
C ALA A 23 -6.08 -10.37 -24.32
N ARG A 24 -5.17 -11.30 -24.67
CA ARG A 24 -3.73 -11.07 -24.63
C ARG A 24 -3.27 -10.02 -25.65
N GLU A 25 -3.78 -10.09 -26.88
CA GLU A 25 -3.49 -9.10 -27.92
C GLU A 25 -3.97 -7.70 -27.51
N GLN A 26 -5.18 -7.59 -26.94
CA GLN A 26 -5.70 -6.33 -26.40
C GLN A 26 -4.82 -5.80 -25.27
N LEU A 27 -4.48 -6.64 -24.28
CA LEU A 27 -3.65 -6.23 -23.15
C LEU A 27 -2.26 -5.75 -23.60
N ASN A 28 -1.65 -6.42 -24.57
CA ASN A 28 -0.38 -6.00 -25.16
C ASN A 28 -0.51 -4.62 -25.85
N GLY A 29 -1.54 -4.45 -26.69
CA GLY A 29 -1.81 -3.19 -27.39
C GLY A 29 -2.09 -1.99 -26.47
N MET A 30 -2.59 -2.24 -25.26
CA MET A 30 -2.87 -1.18 -24.28
C MET A 30 -1.62 -0.62 -23.58
N GLN A 31 -0.46 -1.28 -23.63
CA GLN A 31 0.73 -0.81 -22.92
C GLN A 31 1.15 0.60 -23.33
N MET A 32 1.10 0.90 -24.64
CA MET A 32 1.45 2.23 -25.15
C MET A 32 0.45 3.28 -24.67
N ALA A 33 -0.85 2.99 -24.71
CA ALA A 33 -1.89 3.89 -24.23
C ALA A 33 -1.76 4.19 -22.73
N ILE A 34 -1.47 3.17 -21.92
CA ILE A 34 -1.20 3.31 -20.47
C ILE A 34 -0.01 4.23 -20.23
N LYS A 35 1.08 4.03 -20.99
CA LYS A 35 2.28 4.87 -20.90
C LYS A 35 2.00 6.32 -21.29
N GLU A 36 1.35 6.54 -22.43
CA GLU A 36 1.05 7.87 -22.96
C GLU A 36 0.08 8.65 -22.06
N LYS A 37 -0.95 7.96 -21.56
CA LYS A 37 -1.91 8.53 -20.60
C LYS A 37 -1.39 8.55 -19.17
N LYS A 38 -0.16 8.09 -18.92
CA LYS A 38 0.49 8.06 -17.61
C LYS A 38 -0.32 7.30 -16.55
N LEU A 39 -1.15 6.33 -16.94
CA LEU A 39 -2.00 5.56 -16.03
C LEU A 39 -1.12 4.60 -15.20
N PRO A 40 -1.06 4.73 -13.87
CA PRO A 40 -0.39 3.75 -13.02
C PRO A 40 -1.34 2.59 -12.70
N VAL A 41 -0.92 1.35 -12.94
CA VAL A 41 -1.79 0.15 -12.79
C VAL A 41 -1.23 -0.78 -11.71
N LEU A 42 -1.93 -0.90 -10.59
CA LEU A 42 -1.62 -1.82 -9.51
C LEU A 42 -2.55 -3.04 -9.59
N VAL A 43 -1.98 -4.23 -9.78
CA VAL A 43 -2.73 -5.48 -9.90
C VAL A 43 -2.37 -6.40 -8.74
N ILE A 44 -3.37 -6.84 -7.98
CA ILE A 44 -3.20 -7.63 -6.77
C ILE A 44 -3.76 -9.04 -6.97
N PHE A 45 -2.96 -10.04 -6.62
CA PHE A 45 -3.31 -11.46 -6.66
C PHE A 45 -3.34 -12.01 -5.24
N ASP A 46 -4.55 -12.12 -4.66
CA ASP A 46 -4.80 -12.75 -3.37
C ASP A 46 -5.69 -13.99 -3.53
N GLY A 47 -5.89 -14.74 -2.45
CA GLY A 47 -6.71 -15.95 -2.43
C GLY A 47 -6.01 -17.14 -1.80
N TRP A 48 -6.66 -18.29 -1.88
CA TRP A 48 -6.23 -19.49 -1.15
C TRP A 48 -4.80 -19.94 -1.49
N GLY A 49 -4.12 -20.50 -0.48
CA GLY A 49 -2.89 -21.26 -0.69
C GLY A 49 -3.09 -22.37 -1.71
N GLY A 50 -2.21 -22.49 -2.70
CA GLY A 50 -2.35 -23.46 -3.80
C GLY A 50 -3.38 -23.11 -4.89
N ALA A 51 -4.03 -21.95 -4.86
CA ALA A 51 -5.02 -21.56 -5.87
C ALA A 51 -4.43 -21.27 -7.27
N GLY A 52 -3.10 -21.14 -7.38
CA GLY A 52 -2.43 -20.95 -8.67
C GLY A 52 -2.15 -19.49 -9.03
N LYS A 53 -2.20 -18.58 -8.06
CA LYS A 53 -1.94 -17.13 -8.19
C LYS A 53 -0.70 -16.82 -9.02
N GLY A 54 0.49 -17.21 -8.52
CA GLY A 54 1.76 -16.98 -9.21
C GLY A 54 1.84 -17.64 -10.60
N SER A 55 1.17 -18.79 -10.80
CA SER A 55 1.12 -19.43 -12.13
C SER A 55 0.29 -18.63 -13.13
N VAL A 56 -0.83 -18.03 -12.70
CA VAL A 56 -1.67 -17.21 -13.58
C VAL A 56 -1.04 -15.86 -13.81
N MET A 57 -0.56 -15.20 -12.74
CA MET A 57 0.22 -13.95 -12.84
C MET A 57 1.37 -14.10 -13.84
N GLY A 58 2.17 -15.17 -13.70
CA GLY A 58 3.30 -15.46 -14.60
C GLY A 58 2.91 -15.67 -16.07
N LYS A 59 1.65 -16.01 -16.37
CA LYS A 59 1.17 -16.08 -17.75
C LYS A 59 0.62 -14.75 -18.26
N VAL A 60 -0.04 -13.97 -17.41
CA VAL A 60 -0.53 -12.63 -17.74
C VAL A 60 0.65 -11.72 -18.10
N ILE A 61 1.69 -11.67 -17.25
CA ILE A 61 2.85 -10.79 -17.46
C ILE A 61 3.70 -11.16 -18.67
N LYS A 62 3.65 -12.43 -19.13
CA LYS A 62 4.39 -12.85 -20.34
C LYS A 62 3.92 -12.15 -21.62
N ASN A 63 2.71 -11.58 -21.61
CA ASN A 63 2.17 -10.84 -22.75
C ASN A 63 2.56 -9.34 -22.70
N LEU A 64 3.29 -8.92 -21.67
CA LEU A 64 3.68 -7.54 -21.41
C LEU A 64 5.19 -7.38 -21.61
N ASP A 65 5.63 -6.22 -22.11
CA ASP A 65 7.05 -5.88 -22.12
C ASP A 65 7.59 -5.72 -20.67
N PRO A 66 8.64 -6.46 -20.28
CA PRO A 66 9.19 -6.48 -18.92
C PRO A 66 9.78 -5.15 -18.46
N ARG A 67 10.04 -4.19 -19.35
CA ARG A 67 10.48 -2.84 -18.99
C ARG A 67 9.36 -1.99 -18.38
N PHE A 68 8.10 -2.41 -18.54
CA PHE A 68 6.92 -1.65 -18.16
C PHE A 68 6.17 -2.21 -16.96
N TYR A 69 6.68 -3.27 -16.33
CA TYR A 69 6.08 -3.82 -15.13
C TYR A 69 7.12 -4.20 -14.06
N LYS A 70 6.66 -4.28 -12.82
CA LYS A 70 7.35 -4.98 -11.73
C LYS A 70 6.47 -6.07 -11.16
N THR A 71 7.09 -7.13 -10.67
CA THR A 71 6.43 -8.18 -9.90
C THR A 71 6.97 -8.18 -8.48
N GLU A 72 6.10 -8.06 -7.50
CA GLU A 72 6.44 -8.03 -6.08
C GLU A 72 5.86 -9.28 -5.42
N THR A 73 6.70 -10.04 -4.71
CA THR A 73 6.26 -11.18 -3.89
C THR A 73 6.24 -10.75 -2.44
N LEU A 74 5.05 -10.68 -1.83
CA LEU A 74 4.85 -10.02 -0.54
C LEU A 74 4.40 -10.98 0.57
N SER A 75 4.66 -12.28 0.41
CA SER A 75 4.24 -13.35 1.33
C SER A 75 4.79 -13.20 2.76
N LYS A 76 6.03 -12.70 2.93
CA LYS A 76 6.65 -12.50 4.24
C LYS A 76 7.30 -11.12 4.33
N PRO A 77 6.99 -10.32 5.37
CA PRO A 77 7.66 -9.05 5.59
C PRO A 77 9.10 -9.26 6.07
N SER A 78 10.00 -8.35 5.70
CA SER A 78 11.35 -8.31 6.27
C SER A 78 11.33 -7.78 7.71
N GLU A 79 12.43 -7.97 8.46
CA GLU A 79 12.56 -7.42 9.81
C GLU A 79 12.47 -5.89 9.83
N ASP A 80 12.95 -5.22 8.77
CA ASP A 80 12.85 -3.76 8.65
C ASP A 80 11.43 -3.29 8.32
N GLU A 81 10.69 -4.05 7.51
CA GLU A 81 9.29 -3.77 7.17
C GLU A 81 8.37 -3.93 8.39
N LEU A 82 8.62 -4.95 9.23
CA LEU A 82 7.87 -5.19 10.46
C LEU A 82 8.00 -4.07 11.50
N ARG A 83 9.03 -3.23 11.37
CA ARG A 83 9.27 -2.07 12.23
C ARG A 83 8.67 -0.78 11.67
N LYS A 84 7.79 -0.88 10.67
CA LYS A 84 7.11 0.25 10.03
C LYS A 84 5.61 -0.02 9.99
N PRO A 85 4.77 1.00 9.73
CA PRO A 85 3.33 0.79 9.59
C PRO A 85 3.03 -0.28 8.54
N PHE A 86 2.06 -1.16 8.79
CA PHE A 86 1.84 -2.37 7.96
C PHE A 86 1.63 -2.07 6.46
N LEU A 87 1.07 -0.91 6.10
CA LEU A 87 0.86 -0.50 4.71
C LEU A 87 2.15 -0.01 4.00
N TYR A 88 3.22 0.30 4.75
CA TYR A 88 4.46 0.86 4.24
C TYR A 88 5.03 0.03 3.08
N ARG A 89 5.17 -1.29 3.31
CA ARG A 89 5.80 -2.19 2.35
C ARG A 89 5.08 -2.23 1.01
N TYR A 90 3.76 -2.03 1.01
CA TYR A 90 2.96 -2.00 -0.21
C TYR A 90 3.07 -0.63 -0.89
N PHE A 91 2.97 0.45 -0.11
CA PHE A 91 2.98 1.79 -0.67
C PHE A 91 4.30 2.16 -1.33
N VAL A 92 5.44 1.75 -0.75
CA VAL A 92 6.75 2.04 -1.37
C VAL A 92 6.97 1.29 -2.69
N ARG A 93 6.13 0.30 -3.02
CA ARG A 93 6.19 -0.55 -4.22
C ARG A 93 5.13 -0.24 -5.28
N ILE A 94 4.33 0.80 -5.07
CA ILE A 94 3.34 1.24 -6.07
C ILE A 94 4.03 1.58 -7.41
N PRO A 95 3.35 1.37 -8.54
CA PRO A 95 3.94 1.63 -9.84
C PRO A 95 4.18 3.12 -10.07
N GLU A 96 5.10 3.40 -10.98
CA GLU A 96 5.20 4.72 -11.59
C GLU A 96 4.06 4.92 -12.59
N ALA A 97 3.75 6.19 -12.86
CA ALA A 97 2.86 6.62 -13.92
C ALA A 97 3.19 5.92 -15.25
N GLY A 98 2.19 5.29 -15.86
CA GLY A 98 2.34 4.56 -17.12
C GLY A 98 2.97 3.18 -16.99
N LYS A 99 3.12 2.63 -15.77
CA LYS A 99 3.67 1.29 -15.51
C LYS A 99 2.71 0.43 -14.70
N PHE A 100 3.02 -0.86 -14.69
CA PHE A 100 2.35 -1.86 -13.86
C PHE A 100 3.18 -2.24 -12.63
N SER A 101 2.49 -2.55 -11.54
CA SER A 101 3.02 -3.40 -10.47
C SER A 101 2.06 -4.56 -10.23
N PHE A 102 2.59 -5.78 -10.25
CA PHE A 102 1.85 -7.01 -9.96
C PHE A 102 2.26 -7.52 -8.59
N PHE A 103 1.32 -7.61 -7.65
CA PHE A 103 1.57 -8.10 -6.29
C PHE A 103 1.05 -9.54 -6.16
N ASP A 104 1.94 -10.47 -5.82
CA ASP A 104 1.59 -11.82 -5.34
C ASP A 104 1.54 -11.78 -3.81
N GLY A 105 0.32 -11.74 -3.28
CA GLY A 105 0.00 -11.41 -1.90
C GLY A 105 -0.10 -9.90 -1.65
N SER A 106 -1.02 -9.50 -0.77
CA SER A 106 -1.20 -8.10 -0.38
C SER A 106 -1.38 -7.90 1.13
N TRP A 107 -1.86 -6.71 1.52
CA TRP A 107 -2.32 -6.42 2.87
C TRP A 107 -3.46 -7.35 3.32
N MET A 108 -4.21 -7.98 2.40
CA MET A 108 -5.22 -8.99 2.74
C MET A 108 -4.62 -10.17 3.49
N ASP A 109 -3.58 -10.79 2.92
CA ASP A 109 -2.94 -11.99 3.48
C ASP A 109 -2.42 -11.72 4.89
N GLU A 110 -1.81 -10.56 5.12
CA GLU A 110 -1.25 -10.17 6.42
C GLU A 110 -2.35 -9.93 7.48
N VAL A 111 -3.35 -9.11 7.15
CA VAL A 111 -4.40 -8.70 8.09
C VAL A 111 -5.32 -9.87 8.44
N THR A 112 -5.71 -10.67 7.45
CA THR A 112 -6.56 -11.86 7.70
C THR A 112 -5.81 -12.94 8.48
N LYS A 113 -4.53 -13.18 8.19
CA LYS A 113 -3.69 -14.11 8.97
C LYS A 113 -3.51 -13.66 10.41
N ASN A 114 -3.29 -12.37 10.66
CA ASN A 114 -3.20 -11.83 12.01
C ASN A 114 -4.50 -12.01 12.79
N LYS A 115 -5.65 -11.78 12.16
CA LYS A 115 -6.98 -12.04 12.77
C LYS A 115 -7.19 -13.52 13.06
N LEU A 116 -6.93 -14.39 12.08
CA LEU A 116 -7.15 -15.84 12.19
C LEU A 116 -6.25 -16.51 13.25
N SER A 117 -5.03 -16.01 13.41
CA SER A 117 -4.06 -16.47 14.41
C SER A 117 -4.25 -15.83 15.79
N GLY A 118 -5.18 -14.89 15.94
CA GLY A 118 -5.45 -14.20 17.22
C GLY A 118 -4.40 -13.15 17.60
N LYS A 119 -3.51 -12.75 16.68
CA LYS A 119 -2.53 -11.68 16.92
C LYS A 119 -3.16 -10.30 17.06
N ILE A 120 -4.33 -10.10 16.46
CA ILE A 120 -5.13 -8.87 16.58
C ILE A 120 -6.56 -9.23 16.99
N ASN A 121 -7.14 -8.39 17.83
CA ASN A 121 -8.54 -8.53 18.25
C ASN A 121 -9.50 -7.99 17.15
N GLY A 122 -10.81 -8.04 17.42
CA GLY A 122 -11.83 -7.53 16.48
C GLY A 122 -11.73 -6.04 16.19
N GLU A 123 -11.49 -5.21 17.22
CA GLU A 123 -11.39 -3.77 17.03
C GLU A 123 -10.17 -3.36 16.19
N ASP A 124 -9.01 -3.95 16.47
CA ASP A 124 -7.78 -3.75 15.70
C ASP A 124 -7.93 -4.18 14.25
N TYR A 125 -8.61 -5.31 14.02
CA TYR A 125 -8.94 -5.79 12.68
C TYR A 125 -9.82 -4.78 11.93
N HIS A 126 -10.91 -4.28 12.54
CA HIS A 126 -11.73 -3.25 11.91
C HIS A 126 -10.98 -1.94 11.67
N ARG A 127 -10.09 -1.53 12.59
CA ARG A 127 -9.20 -0.37 12.37
C ARG A 127 -8.30 -0.57 11.15
N GLN A 128 -7.73 -1.76 10.97
CA GLN A 128 -6.92 -2.07 9.79
C GLN A 128 -7.74 -2.08 8.49
N LEU A 129 -8.98 -2.61 8.51
CA LEU A 129 -9.89 -2.51 7.37
C LEU A 129 -10.22 -1.07 6.97
N ILE A 130 -10.42 -0.18 7.95
CA ILE A 130 -10.61 1.26 7.69
C ILE A 130 -9.35 1.88 7.06
N SER A 131 -8.17 1.54 7.56
CA SER A 131 -6.90 2.00 7.00
C SER A 131 -6.71 1.53 5.56
N ILE A 132 -7.04 0.27 5.25
CA ILE A 132 -6.99 -0.29 3.88
C ILE A 132 -7.94 0.47 2.94
N LYS A 133 -9.19 0.70 3.34
CA LYS A 133 -10.15 1.48 2.53
C LYS A 133 -9.63 2.89 2.24
N ARG A 134 -9.08 3.56 3.25
CA ARG A 134 -8.50 4.91 3.08
C ARG A 134 -7.29 4.88 2.16
N PHE A 135 -6.48 3.84 2.25
CA PHE A 135 -5.30 3.64 1.43
C PHE A 135 -5.66 3.42 -0.04
N GLU A 136 -6.54 2.47 -0.33
CA GLU A 136 -7.05 2.21 -1.68
C GLU A 136 -7.68 3.46 -2.28
N ARG A 137 -8.49 4.19 -1.48
CA ARG A 137 -9.05 5.46 -1.90
C ARG A 137 -7.99 6.52 -2.23
N GLN A 138 -6.97 6.69 -1.40
CA GLN A 138 -5.90 7.65 -1.68
C GLN A 138 -5.19 7.35 -3.00
N LEU A 139 -4.96 6.07 -3.31
CA LEU A 139 -4.39 5.66 -4.59
C LEU A 139 -5.33 6.03 -5.76
N SER A 140 -6.60 5.65 -5.69
CA SER A 140 -7.59 5.96 -6.73
C SER A 140 -7.81 7.46 -6.92
N ASP A 141 -7.89 8.24 -5.83
CA ASP A 141 -8.02 9.70 -5.85
C ASP A 141 -6.78 10.36 -6.53
N ASN A 142 -5.63 9.69 -6.55
CA ASN A 142 -4.44 10.12 -7.26
C ASN A 142 -4.29 9.51 -8.67
N GLY A 143 -5.33 8.85 -9.19
CA GLY A 143 -5.39 8.35 -10.56
C GLY A 143 -4.82 6.94 -10.76
N TYR A 144 -4.53 6.19 -9.69
CA TYR A 144 -4.12 4.79 -9.81
C TYR A 144 -5.33 3.91 -10.16
N LEU A 145 -5.15 3.02 -11.15
CA LEU A 145 -6.05 1.90 -11.35
C LEU A 145 -5.63 0.75 -10.43
N VAL A 146 -6.49 0.41 -9.47
CA VAL A 146 -6.27 -0.72 -8.54
C VAL A 146 -7.21 -1.87 -8.91
N VAL A 147 -6.64 -3.01 -9.32
CA VAL A 147 -7.38 -4.21 -9.72
C VAL A 147 -7.05 -5.35 -8.76
N LYS A 148 -8.04 -5.87 -8.02
CA LYS A 148 -7.82 -6.87 -6.97
C LYS A 148 -8.50 -8.19 -7.34
N PHE A 149 -7.73 -9.27 -7.41
CA PHE A 149 -8.24 -10.60 -7.74
C PHE A 149 -8.18 -11.52 -6.51
N PHE A 150 -9.29 -12.19 -6.21
CA PHE A 150 -9.37 -13.23 -5.21
C PHE A 150 -9.52 -14.61 -5.87
N PHE A 151 -8.47 -15.41 -5.79
CA PHE A 151 -8.40 -16.75 -6.38
C PHE A 151 -9.09 -17.77 -5.48
N HIS A 152 -10.23 -18.26 -5.92
CA HIS A 152 -11.05 -19.22 -5.17
C HIS A 152 -10.91 -20.65 -5.69
N ILE A 153 -10.77 -21.59 -4.77
CA ILE A 153 -10.87 -23.05 -4.98
C ILE A 153 -11.55 -23.68 -3.76
N SER A 154 -12.22 -24.83 -3.94
CA SER A 154 -12.87 -25.55 -2.83
C SER A 154 -11.84 -26.15 -1.85
N LYS A 155 -12.29 -26.49 -0.64
CA LYS A 155 -11.50 -27.21 0.37
C LYS A 155 -10.88 -28.50 -0.17
N SER A 156 -11.65 -29.27 -0.94
CA SER A 156 -11.20 -30.53 -1.55
C SER A 156 -10.14 -30.30 -2.63
N GLU A 157 -10.35 -29.33 -3.52
CA GLU A 157 -9.39 -28.95 -4.55
C GLU A 157 -8.09 -28.44 -3.93
N GLN A 158 -8.18 -27.59 -2.90
CA GLN A 158 -7.01 -27.10 -2.18
C GLN A 158 -6.21 -28.25 -1.56
N LYS A 159 -6.89 -29.18 -0.87
CA LYS A 159 -6.25 -30.35 -0.26
C LYS A 159 -5.49 -31.17 -1.30
N GLN A 160 -6.12 -31.43 -2.46
CA GLN A 160 -5.50 -32.19 -3.54
C GLN A 160 -4.27 -31.47 -4.09
N ARG A 161 -4.37 -30.18 -4.40
CA ARG A 161 -3.24 -29.40 -4.93
C ARG A 161 -2.07 -29.31 -3.97
N LEU A 162 -2.33 -29.10 -2.68
CA LEU A 162 -1.27 -29.05 -1.67
C LEU A 162 -0.56 -30.40 -1.54
N LYS A 163 -1.31 -31.52 -1.64
CA LYS A 163 -0.73 -32.86 -1.69
C LYS A 163 0.15 -33.04 -2.93
N ASP A 164 -0.37 -32.75 -4.12
CA ASP A 164 0.39 -32.89 -5.38
C ASP A 164 1.67 -32.05 -5.38
N LEU A 165 1.61 -30.83 -4.81
CA LEU A 165 2.77 -29.95 -4.67
C LEU A 165 3.79 -30.53 -3.69
N ALA A 166 3.35 -31.09 -2.56
CA ALA A 166 4.20 -31.66 -1.52
C ALA A 166 4.87 -32.98 -1.94
N ASP A 167 4.18 -33.79 -2.76
CA ASP A 167 4.67 -35.10 -3.23
C ASP A 167 5.82 -34.95 -4.26
N SER A 168 5.98 -33.77 -4.87
CA SER A 168 7.04 -33.50 -5.85
C SER A 168 8.20 -32.68 -5.26
N LYS A 169 9.43 -33.22 -5.37
CA LYS A 169 10.67 -32.58 -4.87
C LYS A 169 10.89 -31.16 -5.41
N SER A 170 10.48 -30.86 -6.64
CA SER A 170 10.69 -29.57 -7.29
C SER A 170 9.66 -28.51 -6.89
N THR A 171 8.57 -28.91 -6.24
CA THR A 171 7.44 -28.03 -5.88
C THR A 171 7.10 -28.03 -4.40
N ALA A 172 7.65 -28.97 -3.61
CA ALA A 172 7.34 -29.10 -2.18
C ALA A 172 7.63 -27.81 -1.39
N TRP A 173 8.64 -27.05 -1.80
CA TRP A 173 8.97 -25.75 -1.20
C TRP A 173 7.86 -24.69 -1.34
N ARG A 174 6.88 -24.89 -2.23
CA ARG A 174 5.75 -23.98 -2.45
C ARG A 174 4.61 -24.18 -1.46
N VAL A 175 4.67 -25.20 -0.60
CA VAL A 175 3.64 -25.49 0.41
C VAL A 175 4.11 -24.98 1.76
N GLU A 176 3.41 -23.98 2.30
CA GLU A 176 3.69 -23.46 3.62
C GLU A 176 2.87 -24.19 4.70
N LYS A 177 3.36 -24.16 5.95
CA LYS A 177 2.59 -24.64 7.11
C LYS A 177 1.24 -23.94 7.23
N TRP A 178 1.18 -22.67 6.83
CA TRP A 178 -0.03 -21.87 6.82
C TRP A 178 -1.08 -22.39 5.83
N ASP A 179 -0.66 -22.87 4.66
CA ASP A 179 -1.59 -23.43 3.66
C ASP A 179 -2.28 -24.70 4.16
N LEU A 180 -1.52 -25.57 4.84
CA LEU A 180 -2.06 -26.77 5.47
C LEU A 180 -3.02 -26.43 6.63
N TRP A 181 -2.69 -25.38 7.40
CA TRP A 181 -3.56 -24.89 8.47
C TRP A 181 -4.86 -24.30 7.91
N GLN A 182 -4.79 -23.51 6.83
CA GLN A 182 -5.95 -22.98 6.12
C GLN A 182 -6.86 -24.11 5.67
N ASN A 183 -6.33 -25.16 5.05
CA ASN A 183 -7.16 -26.26 4.56
C ASN A 183 -7.90 -26.99 5.69
N LYS A 184 -7.25 -27.20 6.84
CA LYS A 184 -7.88 -27.80 8.03
C LYS A 184 -8.98 -26.91 8.60
N HIS A 185 -8.76 -25.60 8.62
CA HIS A 185 -9.68 -24.60 9.17
C HIS A 185 -10.41 -23.81 8.07
N TYR A 186 -10.70 -24.46 6.93
CA TYR A 186 -11.16 -23.80 5.72
C TYR A 186 -12.41 -22.95 5.97
N ASP A 187 -13.39 -23.50 6.68
CA ASP A 187 -14.67 -22.83 6.94
C ASP A 187 -14.49 -21.57 7.79
N LYS A 188 -13.62 -21.63 8.81
CA LYS A 188 -13.19 -20.45 9.59
C LYS A 188 -12.46 -19.40 8.73
N CYS A 189 -11.64 -19.85 7.79
CA CYS A 189 -10.96 -18.94 6.86
C CYS A 189 -11.95 -18.29 5.89
N VAL A 190 -12.97 -19.04 5.41
CA VAL A 190 -14.05 -18.50 4.58
C VAL A 190 -14.75 -17.36 5.31
N ASP A 191 -15.09 -17.51 6.58
CA ASP A 191 -15.76 -16.44 7.35
C ASP A 191 -14.94 -15.14 7.39
N VAL A 192 -13.65 -15.23 7.70
CA VAL A 192 -12.76 -14.05 7.78
C VAL A 192 -12.47 -13.46 6.40
N TYR A 193 -12.32 -14.29 5.37
CA TYR A 193 -12.11 -13.80 4.00
C TYR A 193 -13.37 -13.15 3.45
N ASP A 194 -14.55 -13.71 3.71
CA ASP A 194 -15.83 -13.16 3.30
C ASP A 194 -16.06 -11.77 3.91
N GLU A 195 -15.87 -11.63 5.23
CA GLU A 195 -15.92 -10.35 5.95
C GLU A 195 -14.91 -9.33 5.37
N TYR A 196 -13.66 -9.75 5.17
CA TYR A 196 -12.61 -8.90 4.62
C TYR A 196 -12.98 -8.37 3.23
N LEU A 197 -13.39 -9.28 2.34
CA LEU A 197 -13.69 -8.96 0.95
C LEU A 197 -14.88 -8.02 0.87
N GLU A 198 -15.93 -8.28 1.65
CA GLU A 198 -17.10 -7.39 1.73
C GLU A 198 -16.73 -6.00 2.27
N ALA A 199 -15.97 -5.95 3.36
CA ALA A 199 -15.57 -4.69 3.98
C ALA A 199 -14.64 -3.83 3.11
N THR A 200 -13.93 -4.43 2.14
CA THR A 200 -12.94 -3.76 1.28
C THR A 200 -13.32 -3.77 -0.21
N ASN A 201 -14.51 -4.23 -0.58
CA ASN A 201 -15.02 -4.14 -1.93
C ASN A 201 -15.62 -2.75 -2.17
N GLN A 202 -14.82 -1.84 -2.76
CA GLN A 202 -15.25 -0.48 -3.06
C GLN A 202 -15.36 -0.27 -4.57
N PHE A 203 -16.25 0.62 -5.02
CA PHE A 203 -16.41 0.90 -6.45
C PHE A 203 -15.12 1.39 -7.13
N ILE A 204 -14.25 2.09 -6.38
CA ILE A 204 -12.95 2.60 -6.82
C ILE A 204 -11.85 1.52 -6.89
N ALA A 205 -12.03 0.41 -6.17
CA ALA A 205 -11.09 -0.70 -6.07
C ALA A 205 -11.88 -1.98 -5.74
N PRO A 206 -12.61 -2.54 -6.72
CA PRO A 206 -13.46 -3.70 -6.50
C PRO A 206 -12.62 -4.99 -6.37
N TRP A 207 -13.22 -6.01 -5.74
CA TRP A 207 -12.71 -7.37 -5.74
C TRP A 207 -13.32 -8.18 -6.88
N TYR A 208 -12.46 -8.84 -7.65
CA TYR A 208 -12.84 -9.78 -8.69
C TYR A 208 -12.55 -11.20 -8.24
N PHE A 209 -13.60 -12.02 -8.13
CA PHE A 209 -13.43 -13.44 -7.85
C PHE A 209 -12.99 -14.20 -9.10
N VAL A 210 -12.03 -15.09 -8.93
CA VAL A 210 -11.49 -15.92 -10.01
C VAL A 210 -11.74 -17.39 -9.68
N ASP A 211 -12.58 -18.08 -10.48
CA ASP A 211 -12.71 -19.54 -10.33
C ASP A 211 -11.43 -20.19 -10.82
N SER A 212 -10.64 -20.63 -9.85
CA SER A 212 -9.27 -21.05 -10.08
C SER A 212 -9.13 -22.57 -10.18
N LYS A 213 -10.25 -23.30 -10.26
CA LYS A 213 -10.24 -24.76 -10.47
C LYS A 213 -9.56 -25.13 -11.79
N ASN A 214 -9.83 -24.40 -12.87
CA ASN A 214 -9.15 -24.56 -14.15
C ASN A 214 -8.18 -23.39 -14.40
N ARG A 215 -6.89 -23.70 -14.62
CA ARG A 215 -5.84 -22.67 -14.77
C ARG A 215 -5.99 -21.80 -16.02
N LYS A 216 -6.50 -22.35 -17.12
CA LYS A 216 -6.71 -21.61 -18.38
C LYS A 216 -7.94 -20.69 -18.25
N TRP A 217 -8.98 -21.16 -17.56
CA TRP A 217 -10.14 -20.35 -17.24
C TRP A 217 -9.81 -19.20 -16.28
N ALA A 218 -9.00 -19.46 -15.24
CA ALA A 218 -8.52 -18.42 -14.33
C ALA A 218 -7.73 -17.34 -15.07
N GLU A 219 -6.86 -17.75 -15.99
CA GLU A 219 -6.09 -16.84 -16.84
C GLU A 219 -6.96 -15.99 -17.74
N LEU A 220 -7.98 -16.58 -18.37
CA LEU A 220 -8.93 -15.86 -19.20
C LEU A 220 -9.69 -14.80 -18.38
N GLN A 221 -10.27 -15.20 -17.24
CA GLN A 221 -10.99 -14.27 -16.34
C GLN A 221 -10.12 -13.08 -15.95
N VAL A 222 -8.88 -13.33 -15.48
CA VAL A 222 -7.97 -12.27 -15.06
C VAL A 222 -7.61 -11.35 -16.22
N THR A 223 -7.30 -11.91 -17.40
CA THR A 223 -6.89 -11.12 -18.57
C THR A 223 -8.04 -10.25 -19.09
N GLU A 224 -9.23 -10.82 -19.27
CA GLU A 224 -10.42 -10.07 -19.74
C GLU A 224 -10.83 -8.98 -18.74
N LEU A 225 -10.83 -9.28 -17.44
CA LEU A 225 -11.15 -8.30 -16.41
C LEU A 225 -10.12 -7.17 -16.32
N LEU A 226 -8.83 -7.50 -16.46
CA LEU A 226 -7.77 -6.50 -16.48
C LEU A 226 -7.89 -5.59 -17.72
N VAL A 227 -8.09 -6.17 -18.91
CA VAL A 227 -8.35 -5.42 -20.16
C VAL A 227 -9.52 -4.47 -19.99
N LYS A 228 -10.67 -4.97 -19.53
CA LYS A 228 -11.87 -4.15 -19.30
C LYS A 228 -11.62 -3.03 -18.28
N SER A 229 -10.89 -3.32 -17.21
CA SER A 229 -10.59 -2.32 -16.17
C SER A 229 -9.69 -1.20 -16.70
N ILE A 230 -8.71 -1.55 -17.53
CA ILE A 230 -7.83 -0.60 -18.21
C ILE A 230 -8.61 0.25 -19.22
N GLU A 231 -9.48 -0.36 -20.04
CA GLU A 231 -10.33 0.37 -21.00
C GLU A 231 -11.17 1.43 -20.30
N ILE A 232 -11.86 1.04 -19.22
CA ILE A 232 -12.68 1.94 -18.41
C ILE A 232 -11.82 3.06 -17.81
N ALA A 233 -10.65 2.74 -17.26
CA ALA A 233 -9.75 3.73 -16.66
C ALA A 233 -9.25 4.75 -17.69
N LEU A 234 -8.84 4.29 -18.88
CA LEU A 234 -8.37 5.16 -19.97
C LEU A 234 -9.49 6.09 -20.47
N GLN A 235 -10.75 5.63 -20.48
CA GLN A 235 -11.93 6.45 -20.81
C GLN A 235 -12.27 7.45 -19.70
N ASN A 236 -12.11 7.07 -18.43
CA ASN A 236 -12.51 7.87 -17.28
C ASN A 236 -11.51 8.95 -16.85
N THR A 237 -10.35 9.06 -17.50
CA THR A 237 -9.28 10.05 -17.18
C THR A 237 -9.75 11.52 -17.17
N GLY A 238 -10.97 11.83 -17.65
CA GLY A 238 -11.60 13.16 -17.59
C GLY A 238 -12.51 13.42 -16.37
N HIS A 239 -12.82 12.41 -15.55
CA HIS A 239 -13.74 12.53 -14.42
C HIS A 239 -13.00 12.20 -13.13
N ALA A 240 -12.21 13.14 -12.61
CA ALA A 240 -11.67 13.02 -11.26
C ALA A 240 -12.84 12.78 -10.30
N ALA A 241 -12.85 11.63 -9.63
CA ALA A 241 -13.89 11.31 -8.66
C ALA A 241 -13.99 12.46 -7.66
N ALA A 242 -15.22 12.91 -7.37
CA ALA A 242 -15.44 13.95 -6.39
C ALA A 242 -14.74 13.56 -5.09
N VAL A 243 -13.79 14.39 -4.66
CA VAL A 243 -13.13 14.22 -3.36
C VAL A 243 -14.23 14.24 -2.32
N LEU A 244 -14.62 13.07 -1.80
CA LEU A 244 -15.57 13.02 -0.69
C LEU A 244 -14.94 13.82 0.44
N GLN A 245 -15.53 14.98 0.73
CA GLN A 245 -15.12 15.82 1.84
C GLN A 245 -15.43 15.06 3.13
N ASN A 246 -14.44 14.36 3.66
CA ASN A 246 -14.51 13.96 5.06
C ASN A 246 -14.42 15.25 5.86
N THR A 247 -15.53 15.64 6.48
CA THR A 247 -15.57 16.74 7.45
C THR A 247 -14.86 16.26 8.70
N PHE A 248 -13.55 16.44 8.76
CA PHE A 248 -12.84 16.36 10.03
C PHE A 248 -13.28 17.57 10.87
N PRO A 249 -13.66 17.38 12.14
CA PRO A 249 -13.93 18.51 13.01
C PRO A 249 -12.62 19.28 13.19
N LEU A 250 -12.50 20.39 12.45
CA LEU A 250 -11.38 21.30 12.61
C LEU A 250 -11.56 21.96 13.98
N LYS A 251 -10.62 21.72 14.89
CA LYS A 251 -10.50 22.55 16.08
C LYS A 251 -10.20 23.97 15.63
N GLN A 252 -10.94 24.94 16.15
CA GLN A 252 -10.67 26.34 15.86
C GLN A 252 -9.33 26.72 16.47
N MET A 253 -8.35 26.99 15.61
CA MET A 253 -7.05 27.51 16.01
C MET A 253 -7.12 29.05 16.06
N PRO A 254 -6.38 29.71 16.97
CA PRO A 254 -6.27 31.17 16.95
C PRO A 254 -5.70 31.63 15.61
N LYS A 255 -6.11 32.82 15.14
CA LYS A 255 -5.53 33.35 13.90
C LYS A 255 -4.05 33.64 14.15
N LEU A 256 -3.23 33.48 13.12
CA LEU A 256 -1.82 33.84 13.21
C LEU A 256 -1.62 35.32 13.59
N ALA A 257 -2.55 36.19 13.18
CA ALA A 257 -2.56 37.61 13.54
C ALA A 257 -2.75 37.87 15.05
N ASP A 258 -3.35 36.92 15.78
CA ASP A 258 -3.64 37.05 17.20
C ASP A 258 -2.47 36.54 18.08
N ILE A 259 -1.40 36.02 17.46
CA ILE A 259 -0.24 35.46 18.16
C ILE A 259 0.82 36.55 18.34
N ALA A 260 1.13 36.89 19.60
CA ALA A 260 2.20 37.84 19.92
C ALA A 260 3.59 37.31 19.49
N LEU A 261 4.30 38.08 18.66
CA LEU A 261 5.61 37.73 18.06
C LEU A 261 6.81 38.42 18.74
N ASP A 262 6.58 39.13 19.83
CA ASP A 262 7.56 39.94 20.56
C ASP A 262 8.21 39.20 21.73
N LYS A 263 7.83 37.94 21.98
CA LYS A 263 8.39 37.11 23.04
C LYS A 263 9.89 36.87 22.82
N LYS A 264 10.68 37.20 23.85
CA LYS A 264 12.14 37.03 23.88
C LYS A 264 12.55 36.34 25.18
N ILE A 265 13.73 35.75 25.17
CA ILE A 265 14.38 35.13 26.32
C ILE A 265 15.80 35.69 26.42
N SER A 266 16.33 35.89 27.64
CA SER A 266 17.73 36.32 27.80
C SER A 266 18.68 35.17 27.50
N ASP A 267 19.91 35.48 27.14
CA ASP A 267 20.91 34.47 26.77
C ASP A 267 21.18 33.50 27.92
N GLU A 268 21.30 34.00 29.16
CA GLU A 268 21.56 33.16 30.34
C GLU A 268 20.40 32.19 30.61
N LYS A 269 19.17 32.68 30.48
CA LYS A 269 17.97 31.87 30.68
C LYS A 269 17.81 30.85 29.55
N TYR A 270 18.08 31.26 28.31
CA TYR A 270 18.04 30.39 27.15
C TYR A 270 19.03 29.24 27.26
N ASP A 271 20.29 29.51 27.62
CA ASP A 271 21.31 28.47 27.76
C ASP A 271 20.97 27.49 28.88
N SER A 272 20.44 27.99 30.00
CA SER A 272 19.98 27.16 31.12
C SER A 272 18.81 26.25 30.71
N GLU A 273 17.74 26.81 30.12
CA GLU A 273 16.56 26.03 29.72
C GLU A 273 16.88 25.06 28.58
N LEU A 274 17.70 25.48 27.61
CA LEU A 274 18.12 24.64 26.50
C LEU A 274 18.85 23.40 27.02
N LYS A 275 19.81 23.58 27.94
CA LYS A 275 20.57 22.47 28.53
C LYS A 275 19.66 21.49 29.25
N GLU A 276 18.69 21.98 30.03
CA GLU A 276 17.71 21.12 30.72
C GLU A 276 16.85 20.33 29.73
N LEU A 277 16.29 21.00 28.72
CA LEU A 277 15.44 20.37 27.71
C LEU A 277 16.21 19.36 26.86
N GLN A 278 17.46 19.65 26.50
CA GLN A 278 18.33 18.73 25.77
C GLN A 278 18.66 17.49 26.60
N SER A 279 18.93 17.65 27.90
CA SER A 279 19.13 16.50 28.80
C SER A 279 17.88 15.63 28.88
N LYS A 280 16.69 16.24 29.01
CA LYS A 280 15.42 15.54 28.99
C LYS A 280 15.15 14.84 27.65
N LEU A 281 15.48 15.49 26.54
CA LEU A 281 15.29 14.92 25.20
C LEU A 281 16.20 13.71 24.98
N ALA A 282 17.43 13.72 25.48
CA ALA A 282 18.34 12.58 25.45
C ALA A 282 17.78 11.37 26.22
N ASP A 283 17.22 11.60 27.43
CA ASP A 283 16.53 10.55 28.19
C ASP A 283 15.32 9.99 27.43
N LEU A 284 14.47 10.88 26.90
CA LEU A 284 13.31 10.48 26.11
C LEU A 284 13.70 9.69 24.85
N HIS A 285 14.80 10.05 24.20
CA HIS A 285 15.31 9.33 23.03
C HIS A 285 15.62 7.87 23.35
N ASN A 286 16.30 7.61 24.47
CA ASN A 286 16.56 6.25 24.94
C ASN A 286 15.26 5.51 25.25
N ARG A 287 14.31 6.18 25.91
CA ARG A 287 13.01 5.59 26.27
C ARG A 287 12.18 5.21 25.05
N ILE A 288 12.09 6.05 24.02
CA ILE A 288 11.36 5.69 22.79
C ILE A 288 12.05 4.55 22.04
N TYR A 289 13.39 4.46 22.08
CA TYR A 289 14.14 3.39 21.45
C TYR A 289 13.83 2.03 22.09
N HIS A 290 13.78 1.98 23.42
CA HIS A 290 13.41 0.78 24.18
C HIS A 290 11.93 0.44 24.02
N ALA A 291 11.04 1.45 24.10
CA ALA A 291 9.61 1.29 23.95
C ALA A 291 9.15 1.04 22.50
N LYS A 292 10.07 1.07 21.53
CA LYS A 292 9.79 0.89 20.09
C LYS A 292 8.77 1.89 19.56
N ILE A 293 8.78 3.13 20.07
CA ILE A 293 7.87 4.18 19.61
C ILE A 293 8.54 4.94 18.46
N PRO A 294 8.03 4.89 17.23
CA PRO A 294 8.51 5.74 16.14
C PRO A 294 8.02 7.18 16.34
N VAL A 295 8.88 8.16 16.03
CA VAL A 295 8.55 9.59 16.17
C VAL A 295 8.81 10.33 14.88
N VAL A 296 7.85 11.13 14.43
CA VAL A 296 8.03 12.05 13.31
C VAL A 296 7.97 13.48 13.82
N VAL A 297 8.99 14.28 13.52
CA VAL A 297 9.06 15.71 13.82
C VAL A 297 8.95 16.47 12.51
N ALA A 298 7.94 17.34 12.40
CA ALA A 298 7.64 18.10 11.18
C ALA A 298 7.94 19.59 11.41
N TYR A 299 8.85 20.16 10.62
CA TYR A 299 9.13 21.60 10.60
C TYR A 299 8.48 22.26 9.39
N GLU A 300 7.58 23.21 9.66
CA GLU A 300 7.03 24.14 8.68
C GLU A 300 7.12 25.57 9.22
N GLY A 301 7.07 26.55 8.34
CA GLY A 301 7.11 27.97 8.73
C GLY A 301 7.66 28.86 7.63
N TRP A 302 7.57 30.17 7.85
CA TRP A 302 8.08 31.19 6.95
C TRP A 302 9.55 30.97 6.58
N ASP A 303 9.94 31.48 5.42
CA ASP A 303 11.36 31.56 5.08
C ASP A 303 12.08 32.48 6.09
N ALA A 304 13.33 32.15 6.40
CA ALA A 304 14.12 32.76 7.47
C ALA A 304 13.56 32.63 8.91
N ALA A 305 12.51 31.84 9.16
CA ALA A 305 11.97 31.63 10.51
C ALA A 305 12.87 30.83 11.49
N GLY A 306 14.08 30.42 11.07
CA GLY A 306 15.04 29.74 11.94
C GLY A 306 14.87 28.22 12.07
N LYS A 307 14.14 27.56 11.17
CA LYS A 307 13.90 26.09 11.18
C LYS A 307 15.19 25.27 11.30
N GLY A 308 16.16 25.49 10.41
CA GLY A 308 17.44 24.78 10.43
C GLY A 308 18.25 25.04 11.72
N GLY A 309 18.14 26.26 12.26
CA GLY A 309 18.71 26.60 13.55
C GLY A 309 18.11 25.75 14.67
N ASN A 310 16.79 25.59 14.70
CA ASN A 310 16.10 24.78 15.70
C ASN A 310 16.41 23.29 15.56
N ILE A 311 16.39 22.76 14.33
CA ILE A 311 16.79 21.37 14.03
C ILE A 311 18.19 21.08 14.57
N LYS A 312 19.15 21.99 14.38
CA LYS A 312 20.52 21.82 14.92
C LYS A 312 20.55 21.70 16.44
N ARG A 313 19.70 22.43 17.18
CA ARG A 313 19.64 22.32 18.66
C ARG A 313 18.93 21.04 19.10
N LEU A 314 17.90 20.63 18.35
CA LEU A 314 17.20 19.37 18.59
C LEU A 314 18.16 18.18 18.43
N THR A 315 18.87 18.11 17.30
CA THR A 315 19.77 16.98 16.98
C THR A 315 21.01 16.93 17.85
N ALA A 316 21.47 18.06 18.39
CA ALA A 316 22.61 18.11 19.32
C ALA A 316 22.39 17.30 20.61
N ALA A 317 21.14 17.00 20.97
CA ALA A 317 20.78 16.23 22.15
C ALA A 317 20.50 14.75 21.86
N LEU A 318 20.46 14.36 20.58
CA LEU A 318 20.04 13.03 20.16
C LEU A 318 21.26 12.21 19.71
N ASP A 319 21.21 10.89 19.91
CA ASP A 319 22.22 10.00 19.33
C ASP A 319 22.03 9.92 17.79
N PRO A 320 23.05 10.20 16.97
CA PRO A 320 22.92 10.21 15.51
C PRO A 320 22.51 8.88 14.88
N ARG A 321 22.61 7.76 15.62
CA ARG A 321 22.15 6.44 15.14
C ARG A 321 20.64 6.27 15.28
N GLY A 322 19.99 7.11 16.08
CA GLY A 322 18.59 7.00 16.44
C GLY A 322 17.67 8.01 15.75
N PHE A 323 18.20 8.88 14.87
CA PHE A 323 17.40 9.80 14.08
C PHE A 323 17.92 9.97 12.66
N GLU A 324 17.06 10.46 11.77
CA GLU A 324 17.43 10.92 10.44
C GLU A 324 16.76 12.27 10.14
N VAL A 325 17.46 13.17 9.45
CA VAL A 325 16.93 14.47 9.02
C VAL A 325 16.69 14.44 7.52
N HIS A 326 15.48 14.75 7.10
CA HIS A 326 15.02 14.75 5.72
C HIS A 326 14.67 16.18 5.29
N PRO A 327 15.60 16.91 4.63
CA PRO A 327 15.27 18.15 3.97
C PRO A 327 14.43 17.85 2.73
N ILE A 328 13.20 18.38 2.70
CA ILE A 328 12.26 18.16 1.59
C ILE A 328 12.34 19.33 0.63
N ALA A 329 12.83 19.03 -0.57
CA ALA A 329 12.91 19.95 -1.69
C ALA A 329 11.87 19.60 -2.77
N SER A 330 12.02 20.25 -3.93
CA SER A 330 11.25 19.91 -5.12
C SER A 330 11.32 18.42 -5.45
N PRO A 331 10.21 17.82 -5.94
CA PRO A 331 10.18 16.45 -6.41
C PRO A 331 11.29 16.04 -7.38
N GLU A 332 11.90 14.89 -7.11
CA GLU A 332 12.69 14.18 -8.12
C GLU A 332 11.78 13.58 -9.21
N PRO A 333 12.26 13.34 -10.45
CA PRO A 333 11.43 12.81 -11.53
C PRO A 333 10.70 11.51 -11.19
N HIS A 334 11.37 10.60 -10.49
CA HIS A 334 10.76 9.33 -10.07
C HIS A 334 9.74 9.50 -8.92
N GLU A 335 9.87 10.56 -8.10
CA GLU A 335 8.87 10.92 -7.09
C GLU A 335 7.66 11.61 -7.74
N LYS A 336 7.85 12.42 -8.79
CA LYS A 336 6.74 13.04 -9.58
C LYS A 336 5.90 12.00 -10.29
N ASN A 337 6.52 10.91 -10.73
CA ASN A 337 5.84 9.82 -11.42
C ASN A 337 5.12 8.86 -10.46
N ARG A 338 4.92 9.22 -9.19
CA ARG A 338 4.21 8.38 -8.21
C ARG A 338 3.22 9.21 -7.40
N HIS A 339 2.45 8.52 -6.57
CA HIS A 339 1.64 9.15 -5.55
C HIS A 339 2.48 10.14 -4.74
N TYR A 340 1.96 11.36 -4.57
CA TYR A 340 2.62 12.44 -3.84
C TYR A 340 3.21 12.03 -2.49
N LEU A 341 2.41 11.35 -1.67
CA LEU A 341 2.84 10.88 -0.36
C LEU A 341 4.00 9.85 -0.40
N TRP A 342 4.25 9.20 -1.55
CA TRP A 342 5.23 8.12 -1.70
C TRP A 342 6.61 8.52 -1.17
N ARG A 343 7.06 9.73 -1.48
CA ARG A 343 8.38 10.23 -1.05
C ARG A 343 8.53 10.41 0.45
N PHE A 344 7.43 10.56 1.19
CA PHE A 344 7.46 10.71 2.63
C PHE A 344 7.33 9.34 3.30
N TRP A 345 6.53 8.46 2.71
CA TRP A 345 6.43 7.07 3.16
C TRP A 345 7.77 6.36 3.12
N THR A 346 8.58 6.54 2.08
CA THR A 346 9.95 5.97 1.98
C THR A 346 10.91 6.49 3.05
N ARG A 347 10.55 7.57 3.75
CA ARG A 347 11.35 8.25 4.78
C ARG A 347 10.73 8.12 6.18
N LEU A 348 9.75 7.23 6.36
CA LEU A 348 9.17 6.99 7.68
C LEU A 348 10.18 6.30 8.60
N PRO A 349 10.24 6.69 9.87
CA PRO A 349 11.14 6.09 10.82
C PRO A 349 10.69 4.66 11.12
N LYS A 350 11.65 3.79 11.36
CA LYS A 350 11.39 2.50 11.98
C LYS A 350 11.11 2.68 13.47
N ASP A 351 10.47 1.70 14.10
CA ASP A 351 10.16 1.72 15.52
C ASP A 351 11.37 2.07 16.40
N GLY A 352 11.13 2.99 17.33
CA GLY A 352 12.14 3.53 18.24
C GLY A 352 13.13 4.51 17.61
N HIS A 353 12.89 4.97 16.39
CA HIS A 353 13.72 5.99 15.71
C HIS A 353 12.90 7.25 15.44
N ILE A 354 13.62 8.34 15.17
CA ILE A 354 13.05 9.65 14.88
C ILE A 354 13.31 10.02 13.42
N ALA A 355 12.28 10.46 12.69
CA ALA A 355 12.44 11.12 11.40
C ALA A 355 12.12 12.61 11.58
N ILE A 356 13.05 13.48 11.22
CA ILE A 356 12.90 14.93 11.31
C ILE A 356 12.77 15.47 9.88
N PHE A 357 11.62 16.01 9.52
CA PHE A 357 11.37 16.58 8.21
C PHE A 357 11.51 18.11 8.26
N ASP A 358 12.42 18.65 7.45
CA ASP A 358 12.51 20.09 7.17
C ASP A 358 11.73 20.38 5.88
N ARG A 359 10.52 20.95 6.04
CA ARG A 359 9.39 20.89 5.08
C ARG A 359 8.84 19.47 4.96
N THR A 360 7.54 19.35 4.65
CA THR A 360 6.80 18.10 4.78
C THR A 360 5.73 17.92 3.69
N TRP A 361 4.84 16.95 3.90
CA TRP A 361 3.63 16.79 3.09
C TRP A 361 2.61 17.94 3.25
N TYR A 362 2.84 18.92 4.13
CA TYR A 362 2.03 20.14 4.16
C TYR A 362 2.33 21.08 2.99
N GLY A 363 3.46 20.91 2.31
CA GLY A 363 3.81 21.67 1.11
C GLY A 363 2.70 21.68 0.05
N ARG A 364 1.92 20.60 -0.07
CA ARG A 364 0.78 20.51 -0.98
C ARG A 364 -0.34 21.51 -0.68
N VAL A 365 -0.67 21.70 0.59
CA VAL A 365 -1.74 22.62 1.02
C VAL A 365 -1.20 24.03 1.33
N MET A 366 0.11 24.22 1.20
CA MET A 366 0.82 25.49 1.39
C MET A 366 1.34 26.00 0.04
N VAL A 367 2.62 25.81 -0.26
CA VAL A 367 3.27 26.37 -1.45
C VAL A 367 2.66 25.86 -2.76
N GLU A 368 2.36 24.56 -2.89
CA GLU A 368 1.76 24.04 -4.14
C GLU A 368 0.39 24.66 -4.40
N ARG A 369 -0.42 24.85 -3.34
CA ARG A 369 -1.72 25.50 -3.45
C ARG A 369 -1.62 26.98 -3.84
N LEU A 370 -0.66 27.71 -3.27
CA LEU A 370 -0.49 29.14 -3.55
C LEU A 370 0.08 29.39 -4.96
N GLU A 371 1.01 28.55 -5.39
CA GLU A 371 1.68 28.67 -6.69
C GLU A 371 0.94 27.94 -7.83
N GLY A 372 -0.13 27.21 -7.53
CA GLY A 372 -0.93 26.49 -8.53
C GLY A 372 -0.25 25.23 -9.09
N PHE A 373 0.54 24.52 -8.28
CA PHE A 373 1.24 23.30 -8.70
C PHE A 373 0.40 22.01 -8.60
N CYS A 374 -0.81 22.05 -8.04
CA CYS A 374 -1.65 20.86 -7.82
C CYS A 374 -3.14 21.09 -8.09
#